data_AF-A0A2Z5ZPG2-F1
#
_entry.id   AF-A0A2Z5ZPG2-F1
#
_cell.length_a   1.000
_cell.length_b   1.000
_cell.length_c   1.000
_cell.angle_alpha   90.00
_cell.angle_beta   90.00
_cell.angle_gamma   90.00
#
_symmetry.space_group_name_H-M   'P 1'
#
loop_
_entity.id
_entity.type
_entity.pdbx_description
1 polymer ?
#
loop_
_entity_poly.entity_id
_entity_poly.type
_entity_poly.pdbx_seq_one_letter_code
_entity_poly.pdbx_strand_id
1 'polypeptide(L)' 'YIDLGRAWQIALFLGLLLWLFLVLRVIKPALKKQGESRSLVWLFAISAGAIGLLYGAGLNWGQHTHLSMVEYWR' A
#
# COMPACT_ATOMS: atom_id res chain seq x y z
N TYR A 1 -4.41 1.08 20.68
CA TYR A 1 -3.55 0.49 19.63
C TYR A 1 -3.32 1.43 18.44
N ILE A 2 -3.83 2.66 18.46
CA ILE A 2 -3.42 3.73 17.53
C ILE A 2 -2.92 4.89 18.38
N ASP A 3 -1.99 4.58 19.28
CA ASP A 3 -1.25 5.56 20.09
C ASP A 3 0.07 5.94 19.39
N LEU A 4 0.25 5.48 18.14
CA LEU A 4 1.35 5.89 17.28
C LEU A 4 1.00 7.27 16.72
N GLY A 5 1.75 8.28 17.17
CA GLY A 5 1.63 9.64 16.65
C GLY A 5 1.68 9.66 15.12
N ARG A 6 0.99 10.61 14.49
CA ARG A 6 0.81 10.74 13.03
C ARG A 6 2.12 10.59 12.23
N ALA A 7 3.25 10.98 12.83
CA ALA A 7 4.59 10.76 12.29
C ALA A 7 4.92 9.27 12.01
N TRP A 8 4.53 8.35 12.89
CA TRP A 8 4.75 6.92 12.73
C TRP A 8 3.85 6.29 11.67
N GLN A 9 2.61 6.78 11.52
CA GLN A 9 1.74 6.36 10.40
C GLN A 9 2.37 6.75 9.05
N ILE A 10 2.91 7.97 8.96
CA ILE A 10 3.63 8.42 7.76
C ILE A 10 4.90 7.60 7.55
N ALA A 11 5.67 7.29 8.60
CA ALA A 11 6.86 6.45 8.49
C ALA A 11 6.53 5.03 7.97
N LEU A 12 5.45 4.42 8.47
CA LEU A 12 4.95 3.13 7.99
C LEU A 12 4.49 3.20 6.53
N PHE A 13 3.80 4.29 6.15
CA PHE A 13 3.39 4.50 4.77
C PHE A 13 4.58 4.68 3.83
N LEU A 14 5.58 5.48 4.22
CA LEU A 14 6.83 5.62 3.49
C LEU A 14 7.56 4.27 3.38
N GLY A 15 7.56 3.46 4.45
CA GLY A 15 8.08 2.10 4.42
C GLY A 15 7.36 1.20 3.42
N LEU A 16 6.02 1.26 3.38
CA LEU A 16 5.19 0.53 2.41
C LEU A 16 5.43 0.98 0.97
N LEU A 17 5.55 2.29 0.74
CA LEU A 17 5.86 2.84 -0.58
C LEU A 17 7.26 2.42 -1.05
N LEU A 18 8.25 2.46 -0.17
CA LEU A 18 9.61 2.02 -0.47
C LEU A 18 9.65 0.52 -0.75
N TRP A 19 8.96 -0.29 0.06
CA TRP A 19 8.80 -1.72 -0.17
C TRP A 19 8.15 -2.00 -1.53
N LEU A 20 7.03 -1.33 -1.85
CA LEU A 20 6.33 -1.48 -3.12
C LEU A 20 7.23 -1.08 -4.30
N PHE A 21 7.98 0.02 -4.18
CA PHE A 21 8.93 0.45 -5.19
C PHE A 21 10.03 -0.60 -5.45
N LEU A 22 10.59 -1.20 -4.39
CA LEU A 22 11.58 -2.27 -4.52
C LEU A 22 10.99 -3.50 -5.20
N VAL A 23 9.78 -3.92 -4.81
CA VAL A 23 9.06 -5.04 -5.41
C VAL A 23 8.82 -4.81 -6.91
N LEU A 24 8.28 -3.64 -7.29
CA LEU A 24 8.04 -3.28 -8.69
C LEU A 24 9.35 -3.24 -9.51
N ARG A 25 10.44 -2.74 -8.90
CA ARG A 25 11.76 -2.72 -9.53
C ARG A 25 12.27 -4.13 -9.83
N VAL A 26 12.13 -5.06 -8.90
CA VAL A 26 12.56 -6.47 -9.06
C VAL A 26 11.67 -7.22 -10.05
N ILE A 27 10.38 -6.90 -10.08
CA ILE A 27 9.40 -7.53 -10.98
C ILE A 27 9.52 -7.03 -12.43
N LYS A 28 9.94 -5.79 -12.65
CA LYS A 28 10.11 -5.18 -13.99
C LYS A 28 10.84 -6.07 -15.02
N PRO A 29 12.00 -6.70 -14.71
CA PRO A 29 12.65 -7.63 -15.63
C PRO A 29 11.90 -8.95 -15.79
N ALA A 30 11.22 -9.45 -14.75
CA ALA A 30 10.40 -10.66 -14.82
C ALA A 30 9.17 -10.46 -15.74
N LEU A 31 8.57 -9.27 -15.72
CA LEU A 31 7.48 -8.87 -16.63
C LEU A 31 7.91 -8.75 -18.10
N LYS A 32 9.20 -8.50 -18.35
CA LYS A 32 9.78 -8.43 -19.71
C LYS A 32 10.04 -9.80 -20.31
N LYS A 33 10.24 -10.84 -19.50
CA LYS A 33 10.35 -12.22 -19.99
C LYS A 33 8.95 -12.73 -20.35
N GLN A 34 8.77 -13.09 -21.61
CA GLN A 34 7.51 -13.66 -22.11
C GLN A 34 7.45 -15.13 -21.70
N GLY A 35 6.62 -15.45 -20.72
CA GLY A 35 6.35 -16.81 -20.25
C GLY A 35 5.03 -16.87 -19.46
N GLU A 36 4.49 -18.07 -19.22
CA GLU A 36 3.20 -18.28 -18.55
C GLU A 36 3.08 -17.57 -17.18
N SER A 37 4.20 -17.42 -16.47
CA SER A 37 4.26 -16.77 -15.16
C SER A 37 3.98 -15.26 -15.19
N ARG A 38 3.91 -14.62 -16.37
CA ARG A 38 3.66 -13.17 -16.50
C ARG A 38 2.29 -12.75 -15.93
N SER A 39 1.27 -13.59 -16.09
CA SER A 39 -0.08 -13.29 -15.56
C SER A 39 -0.09 -13.26 -14.02
N LEU A 40 0.55 -14.26 -13.39
CA LEU A 40 0.68 -14.33 -11.94
C LEU A 40 1.49 -13.16 -11.37
N VAL A 41 2.56 -12.77 -12.07
CA VAL A 41 3.40 -11.62 -11.69
C VAL A 41 2.61 -10.31 -11.78
N TRP A 42 1.74 -10.16 -12.79
CA TRP A 42 0.85 -9.00 -12.90
C TRP A 42 -0.19 -8.95 -11.78
N LEU A 43 -0.84 -10.08 -11.50
CA LEU A 43 -1.80 -10.18 -10.39
C LEU A 43 -1.12 -9.79 -9.07
N PHE A 44 0.06 -10.33 -8.80
CA PHE A 44 0.83 -9.99 -7.60
C PHE A 44 1.19 -8.50 -7.54
N ALA A 45 1.64 -7.91 -8.64
CA ALA A 45 1.99 -6.49 -8.69
C ALA A 45 0.77 -5.58 -8.42
N ILE A 46 -0.39 -5.93 -8.97
CA ILE A 46 -1.65 -5.20 -8.75
C ILE A 46 -2.12 -5.35 -7.31
N SER A 47 -2.12 -6.57 -6.76
CA SER A 47 -2.50 -6.81 -5.36
C SER A 47 -1.56 -6.10 -4.37
N ALA A 48 -0.25 -6.14 -4.61
CA ALA A 48 0.74 -5.43 -3.79
C ALA A 48 0.54 -3.91 -3.86
N GLY A 49 0.25 -3.37 -5.05
CA GLY A 49 -0.07 -1.96 -5.24
C GLY A 49 -1.35 -1.55 -4.52
N ALA A 50 -2.38 -2.40 -4.53
CA ALA A 50 -3.63 -2.15 -3.83
C ALA A 50 -3.44 -2.03 -2.31
N ILE A 51 -2.58 -2.86 -1.70
CA ILE A 51 -2.27 -2.76 -0.27
C ILE A 51 -1.66 -1.38 0.08
N GLY A 52 -0.68 -0.92 -0.72
CA GLY A 52 -0.05 0.39 -0.52
C GLY A 52 -1.04 1.55 -0.72
N LEU A 53 -1.90 1.46 -1.75
CA LEU A 53 -2.92 2.47 -2.04
C LEU A 53 -4.02 2.52 -0.98
N LEU A 54 -4.50 1.37 -0.50
CA LEU A 54 -5.52 1.29 0.55
C LEU A 54 -5.00 1.84 1.88
N TYR A 55 -3.73 1.57 2.22
CA TYR A 55 -3.11 2.16 3.40
C TYR A 55 -2.94 3.69 3.26
N GLY A 56 -2.54 4.17 2.07
CA GLY A 56 -2.44 5.60 1.77
C GLY A 56 -3.79 6.33 1.78
N ALA A 57 -4.84 5.69 1.26
CA ALA A 57 -6.21 6.20 1.32
C ALA A 57 -6.70 6.30 2.77
N GLY A 58 -6.37 5.31 3.61
CA GLY A 58 -6.65 5.33 5.05
C GLY A 58 -5.93 6.47 5.79
N LEU A 59 -4.77 6.91 5.30
CA LEU A 59 -3.98 7.99 5.89
C LEU A 59 -4.53 9.40 5.59
N ASN A 60 -5.32 9.56 4.53
CA ASN A 60 -5.90 10.84 4.13
C ASN A 60 -7.11 11.25 4.99
N TRP A 61 -7.58 10.40 5.90
CA TRP A 61 -8.63 10.75 6.87
C TRP A 61 -8.03 11.52 8.08
N GLY A 62 -8.02 12.86 7.95
CA GLY A 62 -7.57 13.80 8.98
C GLY A 62 -8.71 14.57 9.68
N GLN A 63 -8.74 14.46 11.01
CA GLN A 63 -9.19 15.40 12.07
C GLN A 63 -10.56 16.13 12.01
N HIS A 64 -11.32 16.07 10.91
CA HIS A 64 -12.67 16.69 10.80
C HIS A 64 -13.77 15.70 10.42
N THR A 65 -13.53 14.40 10.53
CA THR A 65 -14.51 13.36 10.20
C THR A 65 -15.26 12.94 11.47
N HIS A 66 -16.59 12.93 11.41
CA HIS A 66 -17.46 12.53 12.52
C HIS A 66 -17.01 11.21 13.15
N LEU A 67 -17.04 11.14 14.48
CA LEU A 67 -16.66 9.97 15.30
C LEU A 67 -17.25 8.64 14.80
N SER A 68 -18.46 8.66 14.25
CA SER A 68 -19.13 7.50 13.66
C SER A 68 -18.46 6.96 12.38
N MET A 69 -17.76 7.79 11.62
CA MET A 69 -17.04 7.37 10.40
C MET A 69 -15.71 6.70 10.73
N VAL A 70 -15.06 7.13 11.82
CA VAL A 70 -13.76 6.62 12.27
C VAL A 70 -13.88 5.20 12.83
N GLU A 71 -14.96 4.90 13.56
CA GLU A 71 -15.20 3.54 14.08
C GLU A 71 -15.66 2.54 12.99
N TYR A 72 -16.22 3.01 11.86
CA TYR A 72 -16.62 2.17 10.73
C TYR A 72 -15.43 1.73 9.86
N TRP A 73 -14.44 2.61 9.71
CA TRP A 73 -13.26 2.36 8.88
C TRP A 73 -12.08 1.73 9.64
N ARG A 74 -12.16 1.68 10.96
CA ARG A 74 -11.25 0.93 11.82
C ARG A 74 -11.42 -0.57 11.61
#